data_AF-A0A6B9ZMR7-F1
#
_entry.id   AF-A0A6B9ZMR7-F1
#
_cell.length_a   1.000
_cell.length_b   1.000
_cell.length_c   1.000
_cell.angle_alpha   90.00
_cell.angle_beta   90.00
_cell.angle_gamma   90.00
#
_symmetry.space_group_name_H-M   'P 1'
#
loop_
_entity.id
_entity.type
_entity.pdbx_description
1 polymer ?
#
loop_
_entity_poly.entity_id
_entity_poly.type
_entity_poly.pdbx_seq_one_letter_code
_entity_poly.pdbx_strand_id
1 'polypeptide(L)'
;MCRFIERIAADKGMLTEDVQCIVTAVTGYLVKKVPALEQVIEDVFEDAGEDLLNDHIGKMIISIQRDQWKEKFKDFLVYPVGK
;
A
#
# COMPACT_ATOMS: atom_id res chain seq x y z
N MET A 1 8.90 -17.33 -9.33
CA MET A 1 7.60 -17.00 -9.96
C MET A 1 6.56 -16.99 -8.85
N CYS A 2 5.72 -15.95 -8.77
CA CYS A 2 4.89 -15.70 -7.59
C CYS A 2 3.70 -16.67 -7.53
N ARG A 3 3.72 -17.61 -6.56
CA ARG A 3 2.66 -18.63 -6.35
C ARG A 3 1.26 -18.03 -6.18
N PHE A 4 1.15 -16.78 -5.75
CA PHE A 4 -0.10 -16.06 -5.60
C PHE A 4 -0.75 -15.72 -6.96
N ILE A 5 0.03 -15.24 -7.93
CA ILE A 5 -0.46 -14.87 -9.27
C ILE A 5 -0.93 -16.13 -10.01
N GLU A 6 -0.14 -17.21 -9.95
CA GLU A 6 -0.48 -18.51 -10.54
C GLU A 6 -1.78 -19.07 -9.96
N ARG A 7 -1.99 -18.93 -8.65
CA ARG A 7 -3.22 -19.39 -7.98
C ARG A 7 -4.45 -18.60 -8.43
N ILE A 8 -4.37 -17.27 -8.47
CA ILE A 8 -5.50 -16.44 -8.92
C ILE A 8 -5.84 -16.73 -10.38
N ALA A 9 -4.81 -16.89 -11.23
CA ALA A 9 -4.99 -17.24 -12.64
C ALA A 9 -5.75 -18.56 -12.78
N ALA A 10 -5.35 -19.59 -12.03
CA ALA A 10 -6.03 -20.89 -12.00
C ALA A 10 -7.47 -20.78 -11.48
N ASP A 11 -7.69 -20.10 -10.36
CA ASP A 11 -9.02 -19.98 -9.71
C ASP A 11 -10.04 -19.21 -10.57
N LYS A 12 -9.56 -18.29 -11.42
CA LYS A 12 -10.41 -17.42 -12.25
C LYS A 12 -10.43 -17.81 -13.72
N GLY A 13 -9.69 -18.86 -14.10
CA GLY A 13 -9.54 -19.24 -15.51
C GLY A 13 -8.93 -18.12 -16.36
N MET A 14 -8.02 -17.34 -15.78
CA MET A 14 -7.33 -16.21 -16.42
C MET A 14 -5.90 -16.61 -16.79
N LEU A 15 -5.30 -15.88 -17.74
CA LEU A 15 -3.87 -16.00 -18.00
C LEU A 15 -3.07 -15.39 -16.85
N THR A 16 -1.98 -16.03 -16.46
CA THR A 16 -1.06 -15.53 -15.43
C THR A 16 -0.56 -14.11 -15.74
N GLU A 17 -0.36 -13.82 -17.04
CA GLU A 17 0.04 -12.51 -17.56
C GLU A 17 -1.01 -11.43 -17.31
N ASP A 18 -2.30 -11.73 -17.50
CA ASP A 18 -3.39 -10.79 -17.24
C ASP A 18 -3.49 -10.46 -15.75
N VAL A 19 -3.38 -11.50 -14.90
CA VAL A 19 -3.38 -11.33 -13.45
C VAL A 19 -2.18 -10.49 -13.01
N GLN A 20 -1.01 -10.75 -13.56
CA GLN A 20 0.19 -9.97 -13.26
C GLN A 20 0.04 -8.51 -13.67
N CYS A 21 -0.56 -8.24 -14.83
CA CYS A 21 -0.84 -6.89 -15.29
C CYS A 21 -1.80 -6.14 -14.34
N ILE A 22 -2.89 -6.81 -13.92
CA ILE A 22 -3.86 -6.25 -12.97
C ILE A 22 -3.20 -5.96 -11.62
N VAL A 23 -2.49 -6.93 -11.05
CA VAL A 23 -1.81 -6.77 -9.76
C VAL A 23 -0.80 -5.63 -9.84
N THR A 24 -0.01 -5.56 -10.91
CA THR A 24 0.96 -4.47 -11.11
C THR A 24 0.28 -3.11 -11.21
N ALA A 25 -0.83 -3.01 -11.94
CA ALA A 25 -1.57 -1.76 -12.07
C ALA A 25 -2.19 -1.30 -10.74
N VAL A 26 -2.80 -2.23 -9.99
CA VAL A 26 -3.41 -1.94 -8.69
C VAL A 26 -2.35 -1.56 -7.66
N THR A 27 -1.27 -2.34 -7.57
CA THR A 27 -0.13 -2.04 -6.69
C THR A 27 0.48 -0.69 -7.04
N GLY A 28 0.73 -0.41 -8.31
CA GLY A 28 1.26 0.89 -8.75
C GLY A 28 0.34 2.06 -8.42
N TYR A 29 -0.98 1.88 -8.50
CA TYR A 29 -1.95 2.90 -8.06
C TYR A 29 -1.89 3.12 -6.54
N LEU A 30 -1.83 2.04 -5.76
CA LEU A 30 -1.81 2.11 -4.30
C LEU A 30 -0.50 2.72 -3.78
N VAL A 31 0.66 2.36 -4.35
CA VAL A 31 1.96 2.94 -4.01
C VAL A 31 2.01 4.44 -4.30
N LYS A 32 1.40 4.90 -5.41
CA LYS A 32 1.27 6.35 -5.68
C LYS A 32 0.47 7.09 -4.61
N LYS A 33 -0.50 6.43 -3.98
CA LYS A 33 -1.34 7.00 -2.92
C LYS A 33 -0.72 6.87 -1.53
N VAL A 34 0.02 5.79 -1.30
CA VAL A 34 0.69 5.47 -0.05
C VAL A 34 2.10 4.97 -0.39
N PRO A 35 3.10 5.86 -0.52
CA PRO A 35 4.45 5.47 -0.90
C PRO A 35 5.07 4.44 0.06
N ALA A 36 4.75 4.52 1.35
CA ALA A 36 5.20 3.58 2.36
C ALA A 36 4.70 2.13 2.17
N LEU A 37 3.71 1.90 1.29
CA LEU A 37 3.22 0.57 0.95
C LEU A 37 4.19 -0.22 0.07
N GLU A 38 5.07 0.46 -0.68
CA GLU A 38 6.03 -0.19 -1.58
C GLU A 38 6.92 -1.17 -0.81
N GLN A 39 7.52 -0.71 0.30
CA GLN A 39 8.39 -1.55 1.12
C GLN A 39 7.66 -2.76 1.70
N VAL A 40 6.43 -2.58 2.18
CA VAL A 40 5.60 -3.67 2.72
C VAL A 40 5.30 -4.73 1.65
N ILE A 41 5.05 -4.30 0.42
CA ILE A 41 4.78 -5.20 -0.69
C ILE A 41 6.05 -5.99 -1.07
N GLU A 42 7.20 -5.33 -1.12
CA GLU A 42 8.50 -5.98 -1.34
C GLU A 42 8.77 -7.06 -0.29
N ASP A 43 8.60 -6.73 1.00
CA ASP A 43 8.82 -7.67 2.09
C ASP A 43 7.92 -8.92 1.98
N VAL A 44 6.66 -8.74 1.59
CA VAL A 44 5.71 -9.87 1.37
C VAL A 44 6.15 -10.72 0.20
N PHE A 45 6.67 -10.12 -0.88
CA PHE A 45 7.15 -10.86 -2.04
C PHE A 45 8.49 -11.58 -1.78
N GLU A 46 9.33 -11.02 -0.92
CA GLU A 46 10.63 -11.60 -0.54
C GLU A 46 10.53 -12.63 0.61
N ASP A 47 9.33 -12.88 1.13
CA ASP A 47 9.09 -13.76 2.29
C ASP A 47 9.94 -13.32 3.51
N ALA A 48 9.97 -12.00 3.73
CA ALA A 48 10.67 -11.41 4.84
C ALA A 48 10.11 -11.93 6.18
N GLY A 49 10.99 -12.01 7.18
CA GLY A 49 10.59 -12.44 8.52
C GLY A 49 9.46 -11.59 9.10
N GLU A 50 8.56 -12.24 9.84
CA GLU A 50 7.33 -11.65 10.40
C GLU A 50 7.61 -10.35 11.17
N ASP A 51 8.73 -10.28 11.90
CA ASP A 51 9.15 -9.09 12.65
C ASP A 51 9.43 -7.88 11.75
N LEU A 52 10.11 -8.09 10.61
CA LEU A 52 10.44 -7.01 9.66
C LEU A 52 9.17 -6.52 8.96
N LEU A 53 8.32 -7.46 8.53
CA LEU A 53 7.04 -7.16 7.92
C LEU A 53 6.15 -6.35 8.87
N ASN A 54 6.07 -6.74 10.14
CA ASN A 54 5.29 -6.02 11.15
C ASN A 54 5.84 -4.61 11.41
N ASP A 55 7.16 -4.42 11.43
CA ASP A 55 7.78 -3.09 11.57
C ASP A 55 7.45 -2.18 10.38
N HIS A 56 7.56 -2.69 9.16
CA HIS A 56 7.25 -1.93 7.95
C HIS A 56 5.75 -1.62 7.82
N ILE A 57 4.87 -2.55 8.19
CA ILE A 57 3.42 -2.30 8.31
C ILE A 57 3.15 -1.20 9.35
N GLY A 58 3.80 -1.26 10.51
CA GLY A 58 3.67 -0.25 11.56
C GLY A 58 4.06 1.15 11.07
N LYS A 59 5.20 1.27 10.38
CA LYS A 59 5.66 2.53 9.77
C LYS A 59 4.67 3.06 8.73
N MET A 60 4.12 2.19 7.89
CA MET A 60 3.10 2.55 6.90
C MET A 60 1.83 3.12 7.57
N ILE A 61 1.31 2.45 8.60
CA ILE A 61 0.12 2.92 9.35
C ILE A 61 0.37 4.30 9.96
N ILE A 62 1.54 4.51 10.58
CA ILE A 62 1.91 5.80 11.16
C ILE A 62 1.98 6.89 10.08
N SER A 63 2.50 6.59 8.89
CA SER A 63 2.56 7.53 7.78
C SER A 63 1.15 7.95 7.33
N ILE A 64 0.25 6.97 7.13
CA ILE A 64 -1.14 7.23 6.72
C ILE A 64 -1.86 8.08 7.77
N GLN A 65 -1.74 7.71 9.06
CA GLN A 65 -2.34 8.47 10.14
C GLN A 65 -1.77 9.90 10.19
N ARG A 66 -0.46 10.09 10.06
CA ARG A 66 0.16 11.42 10.03
C ARG A 66 -0.39 12.28 8.88
N ASP A 67 -0.57 11.71 7.70
CA ASP A 67 -1.09 12.44 6.54
C ASP A 67 -2.58 12.78 6.69
N GLN A 68 -3.40 11.86 7.21
CA GLN A 68 -4.79 12.15 7.56
C GLN A 68 -4.91 13.23 8.65
N TRP A 69 -4.01 13.23 9.63
CA TRP A 69 -3.96 14.26 10.66
C TRP A 69 -3.58 15.62 10.06
N LYS A 70 -2.61 15.67 9.14
CA LYS A 70 -2.26 16.91 8.43
C LYS A 70 -3.42 17.46 7.61
N GLU A 71 -4.16 16.60 6.89
CA GLU A 71 -5.35 17.04 6.14
C GLU A 71 -6.43 17.60 7.06
N LYS A 72 -6.76 16.90 8.15
CA LYS A 72 -7.71 17.41 9.15
C LYS A 72 -7.23 18.72 9.81
N PHE A 73 -5.92 18.88 10.03
CA PHE A 73 -5.36 20.11 10.61
C PHE A 73 -5.36 21.30 9.65
N LYS A 74 -5.31 21.07 8.32
CA LYS A 74 -5.46 22.16 7.35
C LYS A 74 -6.81 22.86 7.50
N ASP A 75 -7.87 22.11 7.79
CA ASP A 75 -9.21 22.68 8.02
C ASP A 75 -9.28 23.48 9.32
N PHE A 76 -8.51 23.10 10.35
CA PHE A 76 -8.39 23.88 11.60
C PHE A 76 -7.57 25.16 11.45
N LEU A 77 -6.66 25.25 10.47
CA LEU A 77 -5.89 26.45 10.16
C LEU A 77 -6.65 27.47 9.29
N VAL A 78 -7.85 27.14 8.80
CA VAL A 78 -8.79 28.10 8.17
C VAL A 78 -9.79 28.62 9.21
N TYR A 79 -9.30 29.02 10.39
CA TYR A 79 -10.02 30.01 11.19
C TYR A 79 -9.36 31.36 10.94
N PRO A 80 -10.08 32.36 10.39
CA PRO A 80 -9.55 33.71 10.38
C PRO A 80 -9.29 34.07 11.83
N VAL A 81 -8.05 34.45 12.13
CA VAL A 81 -7.71 35.14 13.37
C VAL A 81 -8.52 36.43 13.33
N GLY A 82 -9.75 36.36 13.83
CA GLY A 82 -10.70 37.44 13.81
C GLY A 82 -10.34 38.44 14.90
N LYS A 83 -9.66 39.51 14.51
CA LYS A 83 -10.01 40.92 14.71
C LYS A 83 -8.78 41.81 14.56
#